data_AF-A0A522MN92-F1
#
_entry.id   AF-A0A522MN92-F1
#
_cell.length_a   1.000
_cell.length_b   1.000
_cell.length_c   1.000
_cell.angle_alpha   90.00
_cell.angle_beta   90.00
_cell.angle_gamma   90.00
#
_symmetry.space_group_name_H-M   'P 1'
#
loop_
_entity.id
_entity.type
_entity.pdbx_description
1 polymer ?
#
loop_
_entity_poly.entity_id
_entity_poly.type
_entity_poly.pdbx_seq_one_letter_code
_entity_poly.pdbx_strand_id
1 'polypeptide(L)'
;MTEPFSFLAFEPDGPGLMCAVMIIVEGENVYGWYTGPAGAKFAAAFFVLDRYYSTHETAFYHSVEDDVYDDWVLAYPPMEIDAGHHSPVPGDLCHALERAQDAFVAEWLFYCDDPAAAADLEWYRKRSLPLTHAGIRCEKLNKLKEGEVVWTCASPGLDLNIIDFLRERWPLDYALAS
;
A
#
# COMPACT_ATOMS: atom_id res chain seq x y z
N MET A 1 19.67 -7.50 3.05
CA MET A 1 18.36 -6.97 2.63
C MET A 1 17.45 -7.07 3.83
N THR A 2 16.93 -5.94 4.29
CA THR A 2 15.99 -5.88 5.42
C THR A 2 14.67 -6.50 4.98
N GLU A 3 14.02 -7.25 5.86
CA GLU A 3 12.71 -7.83 5.58
C GLU A 3 11.66 -6.70 5.42
N PRO A 4 10.79 -6.74 4.39
CA PRO A 4 9.77 -5.72 4.22
C PRO A 4 8.78 -5.69 5.37
N PHE A 5 8.38 -4.49 5.78
CA PHE A 5 7.23 -4.30 6.66
C PHE A 5 5.94 -4.23 5.84
N SER A 6 4.82 -4.56 6.48
CA SER A 6 3.50 -4.49 5.87
C SER A 6 2.51 -3.82 6.80
N PHE A 7 1.54 -3.15 6.20
CA PHE A 7 0.37 -2.60 6.88
C PHE A 7 -0.87 -2.87 6.04
N LEU A 8 -1.92 -3.40 6.64
CA LEU A 8 -3.21 -3.60 6.00
C LEU A 8 -4.32 -3.02 6.86
N ALA A 9 -5.30 -2.42 6.21
CA ALA A 9 -6.52 -1.92 6.83
C ALA A 9 -7.75 -2.45 6.05
N PHE A 10 -8.74 -2.96 6.77
CA PHE A 10 -9.95 -3.56 6.21
C PHE A 10 -11.17 -3.15 7.04
N GLU A 11 -12.22 -2.68 6.39
CA GLU A 11 -13.47 -2.28 7.04
C GLU A 11 -14.58 -3.30 6.71
N PRO A 12 -15.00 -4.15 7.67
CA PRO A 12 -15.96 -5.24 7.42
C PRO A 12 -17.40 -4.76 7.18
N ASP A 13 -17.76 -3.57 7.64
CA ASP A 13 -19.09 -2.96 7.45
C ASP A 13 -19.06 -1.81 6.41
N GLY A 14 -17.95 -1.66 5.69
CA GLY A 14 -17.67 -0.57 4.76
C GLY A 14 -17.27 -1.06 3.36
N PRO A 15 -16.26 -0.47 2.70
CA PRO A 15 -15.86 -0.85 1.35
C PRO A 15 -14.92 -2.06 1.28
N GLY A 16 -14.55 -2.66 2.42
CA GLY A 16 -13.63 -3.79 2.51
C GLY A 16 -12.19 -3.34 2.64
N LEU A 17 -11.30 -3.77 1.73
CA LEU A 17 -9.89 -3.38 1.78
C LEU A 17 -9.76 -1.85 1.65
N MET A 18 -9.24 -1.20 2.69
CA MET A 18 -9.04 0.25 2.76
C MET A 18 -7.65 0.65 2.27
N CYS A 19 -6.63 -0.10 2.67
CA CYS A 19 -5.29 0.01 2.11
C CYS A 19 -4.50 -1.27 2.38
N ALA A 20 -3.54 -1.55 1.52
CA ALA A 20 -2.45 -2.48 1.77
C ALA A 20 -1.13 -1.78 1.39
N VAL A 21 -0.14 -1.86 2.27
CA VAL A 21 1.13 -1.13 2.13
C VAL A 21 2.26 -2.09 2.44
N MET A 22 3.28 -2.07 1.59
CA MET A 22 4.56 -2.76 1.77
C MET A 22 5.67 -1.71 1.85
N ILE A 23 6.59 -1.87 2.80
CA ILE A 23 7.61 -0.87 3.14
C ILE A 23 8.99 -1.54 3.26
N ILE A 24 10.01 -0.90 2.68
CA ILE A 24 11.43 -1.19 2.89
C ILE A 24 12.10 0.09 3.39
N VAL A 25 12.87 -0.03 4.48
CA VAL A 25 13.67 1.08 5.01
C VAL A 25 15.14 0.84 4.68
N GLU A 26 15.77 1.82 4.03
CA GLU A 26 17.19 1.80 3.72
C GLU A 26 17.83 3.17 3.99
N GLY A 27 18.72 3.20 4.99
CA GLY A 27 19.34 4.44 5.45
C GLY A 27 18.31 5.41 6.03
N GLU A 28 18.26 6.62 5.48
CA GLU A 28 17.29 7.66 5.88
C GLU A 28 15.99 7.62 5.08
N ASN A 29 15.90 6.75 4.07
CA ASN A 29 14.82 6.73 3.10
C ASN A 29 13.86 5.56 3.36
N VAL A 30 12.60 5.79 3.02
CA VAL A 30 11.56 4.75 3.00
C VAL A 30 11.11 4.53 1.57
N TYR A 31 11.05 3.28 1.15
CA TYR A 31 10.58 2.86 -0.15
C TYR A 31 9.40 1.93 0.04
N GLY A 32 8.50 1.84 -0.91
CA GLY A 32 7.41 0.91 -0.78
C GLY A 32 6.45 0.90 -1.93
N TRP A 33 5.34 0.23 -1.68
CA TRP A 33 4.21 0.13 -2.57
C TRP A 33 2.93 0.18 -1.75
N TYR A 34 1.92 0.87 -2.25
CA TYR A 34 0.59 0.86 -1.65
C TYR A 34 -0.47 0.51 -2.68
N THR A 35 -1.59 -0.01 -2.21
CA THR A 35 -2.81 -0.11 -2.99
C THR A 35 -4.07 0.09 -2.15
N GLY A 36 -5.14 0.60 -2.75
CA GLY A 36 -6.42 0.76 -2.10
C GLY A 36 -7.43 1.56 -2.93
N PRO A 37 -8.67 1.71 -2.44
CA PRO A 37 -9.66 2.59 -3.03
C PRO A 37 -9.18 4.05 -3.06
N ALA A 38 -9.45 4.73 -4.17
CA ALA A 38 -9.16 6.16 -4.37
C ALA A 38 -10.31 6.79 -5.16
N GLY A 39 -11.30 7.31 -4.44
CA GLY A 39 -12.55 7.81 -5.00
C GLY A 39 -13.32 6.72 -5.76
N ALA A 40 -13.47 6.88 -7.08
CA ALA A 40 -14.16 5.90 -7.93
C ALA A 40 -13.22 4.85 -8.55
N LYS A 41 -11.93 4.90 -8.23
CA LYS A 41 -10.89 4.02 -8.78
C LYS A 41 -10.24 3.18 -7.67
N PHE A 42 -9.40 2.25 -8.09
CA PHE A 42 -8.47 1.53 -7.23
C PHE A 42 -7.06 1.95 -7.64
N ALA A 43 -6.31 2.55 -6.71
CA ALA A 43 -4.97 3.04 -6.95
C ALA A 43 -3.94 2.00 -6.48
N ALA A 44 -2.85 1.89 -7.21
CA ALA A 44 -1.65 1.18 -6.82
C ALA A 44 -0.44 1.99 -7.31
N ALA A 45 0.55 2.19 -6.45
CA ALA A 45 1.75 2.93 -6.82
C ALA A 45 2.92 2.55 -5.92
N PHE A 46 4.12 2.61 -6.51
CA PHE A 46 5.37 2.64 -5.75
C PHE A 46 5.57 4.02 -5.15
N PHE A 47 6.28 4.09 -4.03
CA PHE A 47 6.60 5.36 -3.39
C PHE A 47 8.01 5.42 -2.82
N VAL A 48 8.49 6.66 -2.64
CA VAL A 48 9.70 7.00 -1.91
C VAL A 48 9.42 8.16 -0.96
N LEU A 49 9.72 7.97 0.31
CA LEU A 49 9.87 9.04 1.28
C LEU A 49 11.37 9.32 1.42
N ASP A 50 11.86 10.27 0.64
CA ASP A 50 13.25 10.69 0.65
C ASP A 50 13.54 11.46 1.95
N ARG A 51 14.63 11.09 2.62
CA ARG A 51 15.13 11.71 3.85
C ARG A 51 14.14 11.69 5.01
N TYR A 52 13.25 10.68 5.06
CA TYR A 52 12.22 10.50 6.09
C TYR A 52 12.80 10.46 7.52
N TYR A 53 13.88 9.73 7.74
CA TYR A 53 14.52 9.64 9.05
C TYR A 53 15.61 10.70 9.30
N SER A 54 15.72 11.70 8.42
CA SER A 54 16.68 12.78 8.56
C SER A 54 16.10 13.98 9.32
N THR A 55 16.93 14.99 9.59
CA THR A 55 16.49 16.30 10.12
C THR A 55 15.99 17.26 9.04
N HIS A 56 16.09 16.88 7.76
CA HIS A 56 15.61 17.67 6.63
C HIS A 56 14.14 17.38 6.34
N GLU A 57 13.51 18.25 5.55
CA GLU A 57 12.16 18.03 5.05
C GLU A 57 12.10 16.76 4.19
N THR A 58 11.12 15.89 4.49
CA THR A 58 10.84 14.68 3.73
C THR A 58 10.17 15.03 2.40
N ALA A 59 10.71 14.51 1.30
CA ALA A 59 10.05 14.57 0.00
C ALA A 59 9.32 13.26 -0.29
N PHE A 60 8.05 13.35 -0.71
CA PHE A 60 7.22 12.19 -1.05
C PHE A 60 7.08 12.06 -2.56
N TYR A 61 7.68 11.02 -3.13
CA TYR A 61 7.50 10.65 -4.51
C TYR A 61 6.59 9.43 -4.63
N HIS A 62 5.79 9.36 -5.69
CA HIS A 62 5.15 8.11 -6.10
C HIS A 62 5.17 7.96 -7.62
N SER A 63 5.13 6.71 -8.06
CA SER A 63 4.96 6.40 -9.47
C SER A 63 3.55 6.81 -9.92
N VAL A 64 3.43 7.17 -11.19
CA VAL A 64 2.14 7.49 -11.81
C VAL A 64 1.29 6.23 -12.00
N GLU A 65 1.94 5.14 -12.39
CA GLU A 65 1.34 3.82 -12.60
C GLU A 65 1.92 2.80 -11.60
N ASP A 66 1.36 1.59 -11.59
CA ASP A 66 1.86 0.46 -10.78
C ASP A 66 3.13 -0.17 -11.37
N ASP A 67 4.14 0.66 -11.68
CA ASP A 67 5.44 0.29 -12.22
C ASP A 67 6.54 1.20 -11.65
N VAL A 68 7.59 0.59 -11.08
CA VAL A 68 8.70 1.29 -10.42
C VAL A 68 9.63 2.01 -11.41
N TYR A 69 9.62 1.62 -12.68
CA TYR A 69 10.45 2.19 -13.75
C TYR A 69 9.74 3.28 -14.56
N ASP A 70 8.44 3.47 -14.33
CA ASP A 70 7.63 4.46 -15.02
C ASP A 70 7.89 5.89 -14.49
N ASP A 71 7.08 6.83 -14.94
CA ASP A 71 7.11 8.22 -14.48
C ASP A 71 6.81 8.36 -12.99
N TRP A 72 7.47 9.34 -12.38
CA TRP A 72 7.30 9.69 -10.98
C TRP A 72 6.87 11.13 -10.81
N VAL A 73 6.08 11.37 -9.77
CA VAL A 73 5.67 12.70 -9.35
C VAL A 73 6.06 12.93 -7.89
N LEU A 74 6.37 14.18 -7.56
CA LEU A 74 6.50 14.66 -6.20
C LEU A 74 5.12 15.08 -5.69
N ALA A 75 4.61 14.38 -4.69
CA ALA A 75 3.36 14.70 -4.00
C ALA A 75 3.57 15.94 -3.11
N TYR A 76 3.33 17.12 -3.70
CA TYR A 76 3.48 18.42 -3.05
C TYR A 76 2.11 19.13 -2.94
N PRO A 77 1.36 18.99 -1.84
CA PRO A 77 0.01 19.54 -1.76
C PRO A 77 -0.02 21.05 -2.03
N PRO A 78 -0.94 21.57 -2.89
CA PRO A 78 -2.08 20.88 -3.48
C PRO A 78 -1.84 20.33 -4.91
N MET A 79 -0.60 20.30 -5.41
CA MET A 79 -0.31 19.95 -6.82
C MET A 79 0.88 19.00 -6.93
N GLU A 80 0.70 17.90 -7.64
CA GLU A 80 1.80 17.03 -8.02
C GLU A 80 2.75 17.75 -8.97
N ILE A 81 4.05 17.59 -8.72
CA ILE A 81 5.12 18.13 -9.57
C ILE A 81 5.77 16.96 -10.29
N ASP A 82 5.76 17.01 -11.62
CA ASP A 82 6.46 16.03 -12.46
C ASP A 82 7.96 16.00 -12.08
N ALA A 83 8.43 14.85 -11.62
CA ALA A 83 9.82 14.61 -11.25
C ALA A 83 10.64 14.06 -12.44
N GLY A 84 9.98 13.78 -13.57
CA GLY A 84 10.54 13.21 -14.78
C GLY A 84 10.67 11.69 -14.76
N HIS A 85 11.18 11.13 -15.87
CA HIS A 85 11.38 9.69 -16.12
C HIS A 85 12.50 9.03 -15.28
N HIS A 86 13.15 9.75 -14.36
CA HIS A 86 14.21 9.16 -13.55
C HIS A 86 13.63 8.67 -12.24
N SER A 87 13.50 7.34 -12.10
CA SER A 87 13.06 6.73 -10.85
C SER A 87 13.92 7.22 -9.68
N PRO A 88 13.31 7.75 -8.60
CA PRO A 88 14.02 8.15 -7.39
C PRO A 88 14.55 6.93 -6.61
N VAL A 89 14.22 5.72 -7.06
CA VAL A 89 14.68 4.47 -6.49
C VAL A 89 16.03 4.07 -7.11
N PRO A 90 17.05 3.72 -6.31
CA PRO A 90 18.30 3.14 -6.83
C PRO A 90 18.03 1.86 -7.64
N GLY A 91 18.72 1.67 -8.77
CA GLY A 91 18.43 0.57 -9.71
C GLY A 91 18.44 -0.84 -9.09
N ASP A 92 19.37 -1.14 -8.17
CA ASP A 92 19.40 -2.42 -7.45
C ASP A 92 18.17 -2.62 -6.54
N LEU A 93 17.60 -1.52 -6.06
CA LEU A 93 16.43 -1.52 -5.18
C LEU A 93 15.12 -1.62 -5.96
N CYS A 94 15.04 -1.17 -7.22
CA CYS A 94 13.86 -1.34 -8.07
C CYS A 94 13.45 -2.82 -8.16
N HIS A 95 14.39 -3.69 -8.55
CA HIS A 95 14.14 -5.13 -8.62
C HIS A 95 13.81 -5.76 -7.26
N ALA A 96 14.33 -5.20 -6.16
CA ALA A 96 14.01 -5.69 -4.83
C ALA A 96 12.58 -5.29 -4.41
N LEU A 97 12.14 -4.09 -4.78
CA LEU A 97 10.78 -3.60 -4.53
C LEU A 97 9.74 -4.39 -5.32
N GLU A 98 9.94 -4.63 -6.62
CA GLU A 98 9.04 -5.46 -7.43
C GLU A 98 8.89 -6.86 -6.83
N ARG A 99 10.01 -7.52 -6.51
CA ARG A 99 9.97 -8.85 -5.88
C ARG A 99 9.26 -8.82 -4.52
N ALA A 100 9.43 -7.76 -3.75
CA ALA A 100 8.77 -7.61 -2.45
C ALA A 100 7.27 -7.36 -2.63
N GLN A 101 6.86 -6.57 -3.61
CA GLN A 101 5.46 -6.33 -3.99
C GLN A 101 4.81 -7.65 -4.44
N ASP A 102 5.43 -8.37 -5.38
CA ASP A 102 4.93 -9.66 -5.88
C ASP A 102 4.72 -10.65 -4.73
N ALA A 103 5.72 -10.78 -3.84
CA ALA A 103 5.63 -11.65 -2.68
C ALA A 103 4.52 -11.22 -1.72
N PHE A 104 4.39 -9.92 -1.48
CA PHE A 104 3.36 -9.36 -0.62
C PHE A 104 1.95 -9.58 -1.19
N VAL A 105 1.73 -9.27 -2.47
CA VAL A 105 0.47 -9.49 -3.18
C VAL A 105 0.12 -10.98 -3.17
N ALA A 106 1.06 -11.85 -3.53
CA ALA A 106 0.83 -13.29 -3.54
C ALA A 106 0.47 -13.83 -2.15
N GLU A 107 1.09 -13.31 -1.08
CA GLU A 107 0.82 -13.75 0.28
C GLU A 107 -0.52 -13.21 0.82
N TRP A 108 -0.82 -11.93 0.59
CA TRP A 108 -1.85 -11.22 1.34
C TRP A 108 -3.10 -10.90 0.55
N LEU A 109 -2.99 -10.68 -0.76
CA LEU A 109 -4.05 -10.09 -1.57
C LEU A 109 -4.57 -11.06 -2.64
N PHE A 110 -5.77 -10.78 -3.09
CA PHE A 110 -6.31 -11.29 -4.35
C PHE A 110 -7.11 -10.18 -5.04
N TYR A 111 -7.14 -10.21 -6.37
CA TYR A 111 -7.92 -9.28 -7.18
C TYR A 111 -9.16 -9.98 -7.74
N CYS A 112 -10.28 -9.27 -7.82
CA CYS A 112 -11.58 -9.87 -8.16
C CYS A 112 -11.68 -10.33 -9.62
N ASP A 113 -10.84 -9.79 -10.49
CA ASP A 113 -10.71 -10.15 -11.90
C ASP A 113 -9.79 -11.34 -12.15
N ASP A 114 -9.02 -11.79 -11.15
CA ASP A 114 -8.17 -12.97 -11.24
C ASP A 114 -9.01 -14.26 -11.11
N PRO A 115 -9.01 -15.16 -12.11
CA PRO A 115 -9.67 -16.46 -12.01
C PRO A 115 -9.22 -17.30 -10.80
N ALA A 116 -7.97 -17.13 -10.34
CA ALA A 116 -7.45 -17.83 -9.18
C ALA A 116 -8.12 -17.39 -7.85
N ALA A 117 -8.80 -16.24 -7.84
CA ALA A 117 -9.48 -15.71 -6.66
C ALA A 117 -10.84 -16.37 -6.38
N ALA A 118 -11.34 -17.27 -7.24
CA ALA A 118 -12.70 -17.81 -7.14
C ALA A 118 -13.05 -18.41 -5.77
N ALA A 119 -12.09 -19.05 -5.09
CA ALA A 119 -12.29 -19.61 -3.75
C ALA A 119 -12.45 -18.51 -2.68
N ASP A 120 -11.61 -17.47 -2.73
CA ASP A 120 -11.68 -16.33 -1.84
C ASP A 120 -12.97 -15.52 -2.06
N LEU A 121 -13.35 -15.29 -3.33
CA LEU A 121 -14.61 -14.61 -3.70
C LEU A 121 -15.83 -15.28 -3.06
N GLU A 122 -15.92 -16.61 -3.16
CA GLU A 122 -17.02 -17.38 -2.58
C GLU A 122 -16.99 -17.33 -1.04
N TRP A 123 -15.79 -17.29 -0.45
CA TRP A 123 -15.62 -17.19 1.00
C TRP A 123 -16.13 -15.86 1.56
N TYR A 124 -15.81 -14.74 0.89
CA TYR A 124 -16.29 -13.39 1.23
C TYR A 124 -17.81 -13.32 1.10
N ARG A 125 -18.36 -13.82 -0.02
CA ARG A 125 -19.81 -13.84 -0.29
C ARG A 125 -20.59 -14.57 0.80
N LYS A 126 -20.12 -15.75 1.23
CA LYS A 126 -20.77 -16.54 2.30
C LYS A 126 -20.84 -15.81 3.65
N ARG A 127 -19.93 -14.87 3.88
CA ARG A 127 -19.84 -14.09 5.13
C ARG A 127 -20.42 -12.70 5.00
N SER A 128 -20.95 -12.35 3.82
CA SER A 128 -21.44 -11.00 3.52
C SER A 128 -20.39 -9.92 3.79
N LEU A 129 -19.11 -10.26 3.60
CA LEU A 129 -18.03 -9.29 3.75
C LEU A 129 -17.89 -8.44 2.47
N PRO A 130 -17.58 -7.15 2.61
CA PRO A 130 -17.44 -6.24 1.50
C PRO A 130 -16.20 -6.59 0.68
N LEU A 131 -16.39 -6.50 -0.63
CA LEU A 131 -15.36 -6.76 -1.63
C LEU A 131 -15.68 -5.94 -2.88
N THR A 132 -14.74 -5.10 -3.31
CA THR A 132 -14.92 -4.19 -4.44
C THR A 132 -13.97 -4.54 -5.60
N HIS A 133 -12.67 -4.27 -5.44
CA HIS A 133 -11.64 -4.54 -6.47
C HIS A 133 -10.64 -5.60 -6.02
N ALA A 134 -10.15 -5.49 -4.79
CA ALA A 134 -9.23 -6.43 -4.18
C ALA A 134 -9.69 -6.78 -2.76
N GLY A 135 -9.28 -7.95 -2.29
CA GLY A 135 -9.53 -8.42 -0.94
C GLY A 135 -8.28 -9.00 -0.30
N ILE A 136 -8.37 -9.21 1.01
CA ILE A 136 -7.33 -9.92 1.77
C ILE A 136 -7.64 -11.42 1.69
N ARG A 137 -6.65 -12.24 1.33
CA ARG A 137 -6.80 -13.70 1.29
C ARG A 137 -7.46 -14.23 2.55
N CYS A 138 -8.42 -15.13 2.41
CA CYS A 138 -9.24 -15.57 3.55
C CYS A 138 -8.41 -16.20 4.68
N GLU A 139 -7.30 -16.86 4.35
CA GLU A 139 -6.35 -17.45 5.30
C GLU A 139 -5.56 -16.41 6.12
N LYS A 140 -5.54 -15.15 5.66
CA LYS A 140 -4.82 -14.05 6.31
C LYS A 140 -5.75 -13.11 7.08
N LEU A 141 -7.07 -13.18 6.85
CA LEU A 141 -8.02 -12.26 7.47
C LEU A 141 -8.01 -12.36 9.01
N ASN A 142 -7.80 -13.57 9.54
CA ASN A 142 -7.66 -13.82 10.98
C ASN A 142 -6.40 -13.21 11.63
N LYS A 143 -5.45 -12.71 10.83
CA LYS A 143 -4.27 -11.99 11.32
C LYS A 143 -4.56 -10.52 11.62
N LEU A 144 -5.68 -9.99 11.14
CA LEU A 144 -6.10 -8.64 11.46
C LEU A 144 -6.67 -8.61 12.87
N LYS A 145 -6.47 -7.49 13.56
CA LYS A 145 -7.06 -7.27 14.88
C LYS A 145 -8.54 -6.97 14.73
N GLU A 146 -9.36 -8.00 14.93
CA GLU A 146 -10.81 -7.87 15.00
C GLU A 146 -11.22 -7.13 16.30
N GLY A 147 -12.10 -6.13 16.20
CA GLY A 147 -12.63 -5.40 17.37
C GLY A 147 -12.76 -3.89 17.20
N GLU A 148 -12.14 -3.33 16.17
CA GLU A 148 -12.30 -1.93 15.77
C GLU A 148 -13.20 -1.82 14.54
N VAL A 149 -13.66 -0.61 14.23
CA VAL A 149 -14.41 -0.31 12.99
C VAL A 149 -13.56 -0.67 11.77
N VAL A 150 -12.24 -0.42 11.84
CA VAL A 150 -11.27 -0.84 10.84
C VAL A 150 -10.35 -1.88 11.44
N TRP A 151 -10.35 -3.07 10.86
CA TRP A 151 -9.43 -4.15 11.22
C TRP A 151 -8.07 -3.85 10.61
N THR A 152 -7.03 -3.84 11.44
CA THR A 152 -5.66 -3.55 10.99
C THR A 152 -4.71 -4.71 11.26
N CYS A 153 -3.71 -4.85 10.40
CA CYS A 153 -2.56 -5.73 10.60
C CYS A 153 -1.30 -4.94 10.28
N ALA A 154 -0.33 -4.93 11.18
CA ALA A 154 0.96 -4.28 10.98
C ALA A 154 2.08 -5.27 11.29
N SER A 155 3.12 -5.30 10.44
CA SER A 155 4.32 -6.08 10.73
C SER A 155 4.94 -5.63 12.05
N PRO A 156 5.45 -6.56 12.89
CA PRO A 156 6.14 -6.20 14.12
C PRO A 156 7.30 -5.22 13.86
N GLY A 157 7.36 -4.13 14.63
CA GLY A 157 8.42 -3.13 14.52
C GLY A 157 8.20 -2.09 13.41
N LEU A 158 7.09 -2.14 12.67
CA LEU A 158 6.72 -1.06 11.75
C LEU A 158 6.55 0.26 12.50
N ASP A 159 7.21 1.31 11.99
CA ASP A 159 6.97 2.70 12.40
C ASP A 159 5.67 3.21 11.78
N LEU A 160 4.61 3.28 12.58
CA LEU A 160 3.29 3.71 12.13
C LEU A 160 3.24 5.18 11.70
N ASN A 161 4.22 6.00 12.07
CA ASN A 161 4.30 7.38 11.59
C ASN A 161 4.49 7.44 10.06
N ILE A 162 5.05 6.39 9.44
CA ILE A 162 5.15 6.29 7.98
C ILE A 162 3.74 6.24 7.38
N ILE A 163 2.84 5.45 7.99
CA ILE A 163 1.46 5.31 7.54
C ILE A 163 0.70 6.62 7.73
N ASP A 164 0.88 7.28 8.88
CA ASP A 164 0.26 8.60 9.13
C ASP A 164 0.77 9.65 8.14
N PHE A 165 2.06 9.68 7.84
CA PHE A 165 2.64 10.58 6.84
C PHE A 165 2.09 10.34 5.43
N LEU A 166 1.95 9.07 5.03
CA LEU A 166 1.35 8.70 3.75
C LEU A 166 -0.12 9.13 3.70
N ARG A 167 -0.88 8.91 4.79
CA ARG A 167 -2.30 9.29 4.89
C ARG A 167 -2.56 10.76 4.62
N GLU A 168 -1.64 11.64 4.97
CA GLU A 168 -1.79 13.07 4.72
C GLU A 168 -1.69 13.47 3.24
N ARG A 169 -1.08 12.63 2.40
CA ARG A 169 -0.65 13.04 1.04
C ARG A 169 -0.99 12.07 -0.08
N TRP A 170 -1.23 10.80 0.21
CA TRP A 170 -1.55 9.80 -0.81
C TRP A 170 -3.01 9.94 -1.31
N PRO A 171 -3.36 9.29 -2.43
CA PRO A 171 -4.71 9.43 -2.99
C PRO A 171 -5.74 8.45 -2.40
N LEU A 172 -5.36 7.61 -1.41
CA LEU A 172 -6.24 6.55 -0.90
C LEU A 172 -7.34 7.08 0.02
N ASP A 173 -8.53 6.51 -0.09
CA ASP A 173 -9.70 6.86 0.74
C ASP A 173 -9.46 6.58 2.24
N TYR A 174 -8.50 5.71 2.57
CA TYR A 174 -8.08 5.49 3.96
C TYR A 174 -7.53 6.76 4.65
N ALA A 175 -7.09 7.76 3.87
CA ALA A 175 -6.79 9.10 4.38
C ALA A 175 -8.02 9.79 5.00
N LEU A 176 -9.21 9.53 4.46
CA LEU A 176 -10.48 10.17 4.84
C LEU A 176 -11.23 9.37 5.92
N ALA A 177 -10.86 8.12 6.16
CA ALA A 177 -11.42 7.29 7.22
C ALA A 177 -11.07 7.89 8.59
N SER A 178 -12.10 8.30 9.33
CA SER A 178 -12.02 9.00 10.63
C SER A 178 -12.00 8.03 11.81
#